data_AF-X0YUG5-F1
#
_entry.id   AF-X0YUG5-F1
#
_cell.length_a   1.000
_cell.length_b   1.000
_cell.length_c   1.000
_cell.angle_alpha   90.00
_cell.angle_beta   90.00
_cell.angle_gamma   90.00
#
_symmetry.space_group_name_H-M   'P 1'
#
loop_
_entity.id
_entity.type
_entity.pdbx_description
1 polymer ?
#
loop_
_entity_poly.entity_id
_entity_poly.type
_entity_poly.pdbx_seq_one_letter_code
_entity_poly.pdbx_strand_id
1 'polypeptide(L)'
;MGFSKFHSQPTNVKVFMTLNFLIPILVVASWSYISSSGLRGKPEYHSMVEVAGAFMALAAAASCMAYAYAFRQRKFVLIGMAFLVPAMVDFTQGILSGELVTPHIGVSLEQIIGPTHFISRISMLLFLFLSTFAIFNTRMMERIQ
;
A
#
# COMPACT_ATOMS: atom_id res chain seq x y z
N MET A 1 39.18 1.13 6.38
CA MET A 1 38.63 1.02 5.00
C MET A 1 38.18 -0.42 4.79
N GLY A 2 36.88 -0.65 4.63
CA GLY A 2 36.32 -2.00 4.50
C GLY A 2 34.93 -1.95 3.87
N PHE A 3 34.81 -1.41 2.66
CA PHE A 3 33.61 -1.58 1.83
C PHE A 3 33.62 -2.99 1.25
N SER A 4 33.32 -3.97 2.09
CA SER A 4 33.12 -5.35 1.68
C SER A 4 31.76 -5.48 1.00
N LYS A 5 31.78 -5.38 -0.34
CA LYS A 5 30.89 -6.05 -1.30
C LYS A 5 29.53 -6.50 -0.73
N PHE A 6 28.53 -5.62 -0.80
CA PHE A 6 27.17 -6.08 -1.02
C PHE A 6 27.13 -6.70 -2.41
N HIS A 7 27.39 -8.01 -2.49
CA HIS A 7 27.10 -8.77 -3.70
C HIS A 7 25.60 -8.64 -3.97
N SER A 8 25.30 -7.83 -4.99
CA SER A 8 24.02 -7.76 -5.67
C SER A 8 23.58 -9.16 -6.02
N GLN A 9 22.58 -9.69 -5.29
CA GLN A 9 21.89 -10.90 -5.68
C GLN A 9 20.80 -10.51 -6.70
N PRO A 10 21.00 -10.74 -8.01
CA PRO A 10 19.96 -10.51 -9.02
C PRO A 10 18.70 -11.34 -8.76
N THR A 11 18.79 -12.40 -7.96
CA THR A 11 17.63 -13.18 -7.46
C THR A 11 16.68 -12.33 -6.63
N ASN A 12 17.17 -11.44 -5.76
CA ASN A 12 16.29 -10.60 -4.92
C ASN A 12 15.52 -9.57 -5.74
N VAL A 13 16.14 -9.00 -6.78
CA VAL A 13 15.48 -8.04 -7.68
C VAL A 13 14.45 -8.74 -8.57
N LYS A 14 14.79 -9.92 -9.12
CA LYS A 14 13.85 -10.72 -9.91
C LYS A 14 12.64 -11.14 -9.09
N VAL A 15 12.86 -11.67 -7.88
CA VAL A 15 11.78 -12.04 -6.95
C VAL A 15 10.92 -10.84 -6.59
N PHE A 16 11.53 -9.70 -6.28
CA PHE A 16 10.80 -8.46 -6.00
C PHE A 16 9.94 -8.00 -7.18
N MET A 17 10.48 -8.03 -8.41
CA MET A 17 9.72 -7.70 -9.62
C MET A 17 8.58 -8.71 -9.83
N THR A 18 8.87 -10.01 -9.73
CA THR A 18 7.86 -11.06 -9.89
C THR A 18 6.73 -10.90 -8.88
N LEU A 19 7.03 -10.63 -7.60
CA LEU A 19 5.99 -10.42 -6.58
C LEU A 19 5.16 -9.15 -6.85
N ASN A 20 5.79 -8.04 -7.26
CA ASN A 20 5.07 -6.81 -7.57
C ASN A 20 4.12 -6.94 -8.78
N PHE A 21 4.38 -7.85 -9.72
CA PHE A 21 3.47 -8.15 -10.82
C PHE A 21 2.45 -9.24 -10.45
N LEU A 22 2.90 -10.27 -9.74
CA LEU A 22 2.06 -11.41 -9.38
C LEU A 22 0.96 -11.03 -8.40
N ILE A 23 1.24 -10.15 -7.43
CA ILE A 23 0.25 -9.72 -6.42
C ILE A 23 -0.96 -9.01 -7.10
N PRO A 24 -0.78 -7.97 -7.94
CA PRO A 24 -1.89 -7.36 -8.68
C PRO A 24 -2.61 -8.36 -9.59
N ILE A 25 -1.88 -9.25 -10.29
CA ILE A 25 -2.49 -10.24 -11.18
C ILE A 25 -3.38 -11.22 -10.40
N LEU A 26 -2.90 -11.73 -9.25
CA LEU A 26 -3.68 -12.62 -8.40
C LEU A 26 -4.90 -11.90 -7.82
N VAL A 27 -4.75 -10.64 -7.43
CA VAL A 27 -5.87 -9.80 -6.95
C VAL A 27 -6.91 -9.56 -8.05
N VAL A 28 -6.48 -9.22 -9.27
CA VAL A 28 -7.39 -9.00 -10.41
C VAL A 28 -8.02 -10.32 -10.88
N ALA A 29 -7.29 -11.43 -10.85
CA ALA A 29 -7.83 -12.74 -11.22
C ALA A 29 -8.88 -13.22 -10.19
N SER A 30 -8.62 -13.02 -8.91
CA SER A 30 -9.59 -13.31 -7.84
C SER A 30 -10.80 -12.37 -7.87
N TRP A 31 -10.66 -11.15 -8.40
CA TRP A 31 -11.79 -10.23 -8.63
C TRP A 31 -12.87 -10.80 -9.55
N SER A 32 -12.50 -11.49 -10.63
CA SER A 32 -13.47 -12.12 -11.53
C SER A 32 -14.33 -13.17 -10.80
N TYR A 33 -13.70 -13.97 -9.93
CA TYR A 33 -14.39 -14.94 -9.10
C TYR A 33 -15.29 -14.25 -8.05
N ILE A 34 -14.74 -13.32 -7.27
CA ILE A 34 -15.46 -12.60 -6.21
C ILE A 34 -16.66 -11.82 -6.78
N SER A 35 -16.49 -11.14 -7.91
CA SER A 35 -17.54 -10.34 -8.54
C SER A 35 -18.69 -11.16 -9.15
N SER A 36 -18.45 -12.44 -9.46
CA SER A 36 -19.44 -13.41 -9.97
C SER A 36 -20.15 -14.22 -8.88
N SER A 37 -19.58 -14.27 -7.67
CA SER A 37 -19.95 -15.22 -6.61
C SER A 37 -21.28 -14.94 -5.88
N GLY A 38 -22.10 -13.99 -6.35
CA GLY A 38 -23.33 -13.57 -5.65
C GLY A 38 -23.09 -12.92 -4.27
N LEU A 39 -21.82 -12.69 -3.90
CA LEU A 39 -21.42 -12.05 -2.64
C LEU A 39 -21.57 -10.52 -2.67
N ARG A 40 -21.92 -9.92 -3.81
CA ARG A 40 -22.09 -8.48 -3.95
C ARG A 40 -23.13 -7.96 -2.94
N GLY A 41 -22.75 -6.92 -2.20
CA GLY A 41 -23.60 -6.29 -1.19
C GLY A 41 -23.52 -6.94 0.20
N LYS A 42 -22.73 -8.02 0.36
CA LYS A 42 -22.46 -8.60 1.68
C LYS A 42 -21.20 -8.01 2.33
N PRO A 43 -21.09 -8.01 3.68
CA PRO A 43 -19.91 -7.52 4.38
C PRO A 43 -18.61 -8.22 3.97
N GLU A 44 -18.66 -9.52 3.67
CA GLU A 44 -17.47 -10.30 3.29
C GLU A 44 -16.91 -9.84 1.95
N TYR A 45 -17.77 -9.41 1.02
CA TYR A 45 -17.32 -8.83 -0.25
C TYR A 45 -16.56 -7.53 0.00
N HIS A 46 -17.07 -6.67 0.88
CA HIS A 46 -16.41 -5.41 1.22
C HIS A 46 -15.02 -5.65 1.85
N SER A 47 -14.95 -6.52 2.85
CA SER A 47 -13.70 -6.97 3.49
C SER A 47 -12.70 -7.52 2.46
N MET A 48 -13.14 -8.37 1.52
CA MET A 48 -12.28 -8.89 0.46
C MET A 48 -11.73 -7.79 -0.45
N VAL A 49 -12.56 -6.80 -0.80
CA VAL A 49 -12.12 -5.65 -1.61
C VAL A 49 -11.09 -4.80 -0.86
N GLU A 50 -11.29 -4.56 0.43
CA GLU A 50 -10.37 -3.79 1.27
C GLU A 50 -9.00 -4.48 1.37
N VAL A 51 -8.99 -5.79 1.66
CA VAL A 51 -7.75 -6.59 1.73
C VAL A 51 -7.03 -6.60 0.37
N ALA A 52 -7.77 -6.81 -0.72
CA ALA A 52 -7.22 -6.78 -2.07
C ALA A 52 -6.61 -5.43 -2.45
N GLY A 53 -7.34 -4.34 -2.17
CA GLY A 53 -6.88 -2.97 -2.40
C GLY A 53 -5.63 -2.63 -1.57
N ALA A 54 -5.61 -3.06 -0.31
CA ALA A 54 -4.47 -2.90 0.57
C ALA A 54 -3.22 -3.63 0.07
N PHE A 55 -3.36 -4.87 -0.42
CA PHE A 55 -2.23 -5.60 -1.02
C PHE A 55 -1.65 -4.87 -2.25
N MET A 56 -2.51 -4.32 -3.12
CA MET A 56 -2.05 -3.54 -4.26
C MET A 56 -1.31 -2.26 -3.82
N ALA A 57 -1.82 -1.57 -2.81
CA ALA A 57 -1.18 -0.38 -2.26
C ALA A 57 0.15 -0.69 -1.55
N LEU A 58 0.27 -1.82 -0.85
CA LEU A 58 1.54 -2.28 -0.28
C LEU A 58 2.59 -2.59 -1.37
N ALA A 59 2.18 -3.23 -2.46
CA ALA A 59 3.07 -3.47 -3.61
C ALA A 59 3.55 -2.14 -4.23
N ALA A 60 2.64 -1.18 -4.43
CA ALA A 60 3.00 0.15 -4.92
C ALA A 60 3.96 0.88 -3.96
N ALA A 61 3.72 0.79 -2.65
CA ALA A 61 4.60 1.36 -1.62
C ALA A 61 6.00 0.74 -1.68
N ALA A 62 6.10 -0.58 -1.71
CA ALA A 62 7.36 -1.30 -1.80
C ALA A 62 8.14 -0.92 -3.08
N SER A 63 7.45 -0.82 -4.21
CA SER A 63 8.02 -0.37 -5.49
C SER A 63 8.56 1.06 -5.40
N CYS A 64 7.81 1.98 -4.79
CA CYS A 64 8.26 3.36 -4.58
C CYS A 64 9.48 3.44 -3.67
N MET A 65 9.52 2.65 -2.58
CA MET A 65 10.65 2.60 -1.66
C MET A 65 11.90 2.01 -2.32
N ALA A 66 11.75 0.95 -3.11
CA ALA A 66 12.84 0.37 -3.89
C ALA A 66 13.41 1.38 -4.90
N TYR A 67 12.54 2.12 -5.61
CA TYR A 67 12.95 3.17 -6.51
C TYR A 67 13.65 4.32 -5.77
N ALA A 68 13.13 4.73 -4.62
CA ALA A 68 13.74 5.76 -3.79
C ALA A 68 15.16 5.38 -3.36
N TYR A 69 15.38 4.11 -2.97
CA TYR A 69 16.68 3.60 -2.60
C TYR A 69 17.64 3.53 -3.82
N ALA A 70 17.16 3.01 -4.95
CA ALA A 70 17.97 2.84 -6.16
C ALA A 70 18.42 4.18 -6.77
N PHE A 71 17.51 5.17 -6.83
CA PHE A 71 17.78 6.46 -7.47
C PHE A 71 18.08 7.59 -6.48
N ARG A 72 18.10 7.29 -5.17
CA ARG A 72 18.32 8.25 -4.07
C ARG A 72 17.37 9.46 -4.10
N GLN A 73 16.15 9.26 -4.60
CA GLN A 73 15.15 10.32 -4.74
C GLN A 73 14.14 10.29 -3.59
N ARG A 74 14.26 11.26 -2.66
CA ARG A 74 13.44 11.35 -1.43
C ARG A 74 11.93 11.47 -1.69
N LYS A 75 11.51 12.04 -2.82
CA LYS A 75 10.09 12.16 -3.20
C LYS A 75 9.38 10.80 -3.29
N PHE A 76 10.09 9.76 -3.73
CA PHE A 76 9.52 8.41 -3.82
C PHE A 76 9.37 7.73 -2.46
N VAL A 77 10.13 8.16 -1.44
CA VAL A 77 9.88 7.74 -0.05
C VAL A 77 8.53 8.29 0.41
N LEU A 78 8.26 9.58 0.15
CA LEU A 78 6.99 10.21 0.53
C LEU A 78 5.81 9.58 -0.21
N ILE A 79 5.93 9.34 -1.52
CA ILE A 79 4.91 8.63 -2.30
C ILE A 79 4.73 7.22 -1.73
N GLY A 80 5.81 6.50 -1.44
CA GLY A 80 5.73 5.16 -0.83
C GLY A 80 5.01 5.17 0.51
N MET A 81 5.29 6.15 1.39
CA MET A 81 4.60 6.30 2.67
C MET A 81 3.11 6.61 2.50
N ALA A 82 2.76 7.40 1.48
CA ALA A 82 1.38 7.71 1.14
C ALA A 82 0.56 6.45 0.82
N PHE A 83 1.18 5.42 0.26
CA PHE A 83 0.51 4.13 0.01
C PHE A 83 0.67 3.15 1.16
N LEU A 84 1.82 3.15 1.86
CA LEU A 84 2.12 2.20 2.93
C LEU A 84 1.19 2.36 4.13
N VAL A 85 1.06 3.58 4.65
CA VAL A 85 0.30 3.83 5.89
C VAL A 85 -1.19 3.50 5.71
N PRO A 86 -1.87 3.96 4.65
CA PRO A 86 -3.26 3.62 4.45
C PRO A 86 -3.47 2.15 4.13
N ALA A 87 -2.55 1.52 3.38
CA ALA A 87 -2.67 0.10 3.07
C ALA A 87 -2.58 -0.78 4.31
N MET A 88 -1.71 -0.46 5.27
CA MET A 88 -1.63 -1.20 6.54
C MET A 88 -2.93 -1.07 7.36
N VAL A 89 -3.56 0.11 7.34
CA VAL A 89 -4.84 0.34 8.01
C VAL A 89 -5.97 -0.42 7.30
N ASP A 90 -6.12 -0.22 5.99
CA ASP A 90 -7.15 -0.86 5.16
C ASP A 90 -6.98 -2.42 5.20
N PHE A 91 -5.75 -2.93 5.28
CA PHE A 91 -5.47 -4.37 5.45
C PHE A 91 -5.93 -4.90 6.81
N THR A 92 -5.58 -4.20 7.88
CA THR A 92 -5.95 -4.60 9.25
C THR A 92 -7.46 -4.56 9.42
N GLN A 93 -8.12 -3.52 8.90
CA GLN A 93 -9.58 -3.41 8.90
C GLN A 93 -10.22 -4.52 8.07
N GLY A 94 -9.75 -4.77 6.85
CA GLY A 94 -10.26 -5.82 6.00
C GLY A 94 -10.17 -7.21 6.66
N ILE A 95 -9.09 -7.50 7.40
CA ILE A 95 -8.98 -8.75 8.17
C ILE A 95 -9.98 -8.78 9.34
N LEU A 96 -10.11 -7.68 10.08
CA LEU A 96 -10.99 -7.62 11.26
C LEU A 96 -12.48 -7.60 10.89
N SER A 97 -12.83 -7.06 9.73
CA SER A 97 -14.22 -6.97 9.23
C SER A 97 -14.73 -8.29 8.63
N GLY A 98 -13.85 -9.26 8.37
CA GLY A 98 -14.26 -10.58 7.88
C GLY A 98 -14.88 -11.45 8.98
N GLU A 99 -16.16 -11.80 8.85
CA GLU A 99 -16.89 -12.68 9.78
C GLU A 99 -16.21 -14.03 10.06
N LEU A 100 -15.32 -14.48 9.16
CA LEU A 100 -14.50 -15.70 9.31
C LEU A 100 -13.46 -15.62 10.43
N VAL A 101 -13.02 -14.41 10.82
CA VAL A 101 -11.95 -14.20 11.83
C VAL A 101 -12.52 -13.73 13.16
N THR A 102 -13.65 -13.02 13.16
CA THR A 102 -14.21 -12.33 14.32
C THR A 102 -15.55 -12.88 14.87
N PRO A 103 -15.99 -14.16 14.66
CA PRO A 103 -17.29 -14.60 15.16
C PRO A 103 -17.39 -14.68 16.70
N HIS A 104 -16.28 -14.44 17.41
CA HIS A 104 -16.17 -14.58 18.88
C HIS A 104 -15.73 -13.31 19.61
N ILE A 105 -15.50 -12.21 18.89
CA ILE A 105 -15.08 -10.95 19.51
C ILE A 105 -16.34 -10.10 19.69
N GLY A 106 -16.97 -10.21 20.87
CA GLY A 106 -18.22 -9.51 21.23
C GLY A 106 -18.10 -7.98 21.37
N VAL A 107 -17.30 -7.34 20.50
CA VAL A 107 -17.05 -5.90 20.46
C VAL A 107 -17.48 -5.40 19.09
N SER A 108 -18.35 -4.38 19.05
CA SER A 108 -18.74 -3.72 17.80
C SER A 108 -17.52 -3.00 17.20
N LEU A 109 -16.91 -3.62 16.19
CA LEU A 109 -15.76 -3.08 15.46
C LEU A 109 -16.11 -1.82 14.64
N GLU A 110 -17.39 -1.58 14.37
CA GLU A 110 -17.88 -0.43 13.59
C GLU A 110 -17.45 0.92 14.17
N GLN A 111 -17.37 1.04 15.50
CA GLN A 111 -16.97 2.27 16.18
C GLN A 111 -15.48 2.61 15.99
N ILE A 112 -14.65 1.61 15.68
CA ILE A 112 -13.19 1.76 15.49
C ILE A 112 -12.86 1.93 14.01
N ILE A 113 -13.60 1.28 13.12
CA ILE A 113 -13.36 1.26 11.66
C ILE A 113 -13.56 2.64 11.02
N GLY A 114 -14.62 3.37 11.40
CA GLY A 114 -14.91 4.69 10.82
C GLY A 114 -13.78 5.73 10.98
N PRO A 115 -13.30 6.01 12.21
CA PRO A 115 -12.22 6.95 12.45
C PRO A 115 -10.89 6.56 11.79
N THR A 116 -10.61 5.25 11.70
CA THR A 116 -9.34 4.75 11.15
C THR A 116 -9.25 4.93 9.64
N HIS A 117 -10.36 4.83 8.88
CA HIS A 117 -10.37 5.21 7.45
C HIS A 117 -10.11 6.69 7.23
N PHE A 118 -10.66 7.55 8.07
CA PHE A 118 -10.45 9.00 7.95
C PHE A 118 -8.97 9.36 8.16
N ILE A 119 -8.35 8.79 9.20
CA ILE A 119 -6.92 8.96 9.48
C ILE A 119 -6.08 8.41 8.33
N SER A 120 -6.44 7.25 7.77
CA SER A 120 -5.73 6.64 6.65
C SER A 120 -5.74 7.56 5.42
N ARG A 121 -6.90 8.08 5.03
CA ARG A 121 -7.03 9.00 3.87
C ARG A 121 -6.36 10.35 4.10
N ILE A 122 -6.42 10.91 5.31
CA ILE A 122 -5.67 12.15 5.63
C ILE A 122 -4.17 11.92 5.53
N SER A 123 -3.66 10.82 6.08
CA SER A 123 -2.23 10.51 6.02
C SER A 123 -1.74 10.39 4.57
N MET A 124 -2.51 9.72 3.72
CA MET A 124 -2.24 9.63 2.28
C MET A 124 -2.14 11.02 1.63
N LEU A 125 -3.15 11.87 1.84
CA LEU A 125 -3.20 13.21 1.27
C LEU A 125 -2.04 14.07 1.74
N LEU A 126 -1.70 14.01 3.02
CA LEU A 126 -0.57 14.73 3.60
C LEU A 126 0.75 14.32 2.95
N PHE A 127 1.01 13.02 2.82
CA PHE A 127 2.25 12.53 2.19
C PHE A 127 2.34 12.86 0.69
N LEU A 128 1.21 12.80 -0.04
CA LEU A 128 1.17 13.21 -1.46
C LEU A 128 1.38 14.72 -1.62
N PHE A 129 0.78 15.53 -0.74
CA PHE A 129 0.98 16.97 -0.73
C PHE A 129 2.44 17.33 -0.45
N LEU A 130 3.04 16.73 0.59
CA LEU A 130 4.46 16.93 0.93
C LEU A 130 5.39 16.50 -0.22
N SER A 131 5.08 15.40 -0.91
CA SER A 131 5.81 14.97 -2.11
C SER A 131 5.75 16.03 -3.22
N THR A 132 4.55 16.54 -3.50
CA THR A 132 4.34 17.57 -4.54
C THR A 132 5.08 18.86 -4.19
N PHE A 133 5.00 19.30 -2.94
CA PHE A 133 5.72 20.47 -2.44
C PHE A 133 7.24 20.30 -2.54
N ALA A 134 7.77 19.12 -2.18
CA ALA A 134 9.19 18.81 -2.32
C ALA A 134 9.66 18.86 -3.78
N ILE A 135 8.85 18.35 -4.73
CA ILE A 135 9.13 18.42 -6.16
C ILE A 135 9.15 19.89 -6.63
N PHE A 136 8.17 20.68 -6.22
CA PHE A 136 8.06 22.08 -6.59
C PHE A 136 9.27 22.90 -6.10
N ASN A 137 9.65 22.75 -4.83
CA ASN A 137 10.81 23.46 -4.27
C ASN A 137 12.11 23.07 -4.95
N THR A 138 12.30 21.79 -5.29
CA THR A 138 13.51 21.34 -5.98
C THR A 138 13.63 22.03 -7.35
N ARG A 139 12.53 22.08 -8.12
CA ARG A 139 12.49 22.74 -9.43
C ARG A 139 12.67 24.26 -9.35
N MET A 140 12.18 24.90 -8.29
CA MET A 140 12.37 26.34 -8.08
C MET A 140 13.85 26.67 -7.83
N MET A 141 14.56 25.86 -7.03
CA MET A 141 15.98 26.09 -6.75
C MET A 141 16.86 25.90 -8.01
N GLU A 142 16.52 24.94 -8.87
CA GLU A 142 17.21 24.73 -10.15
C GLU A 142 17.04 25.90 -11.14
N ARG A 143 16.00 26.73 -11.00
CA ARG A 143 15.77 27.89 -11.87
C ARG A 143 16.49 29.17 -11.43
N ILE A 144 17.01 29.18 -10.21
CA ILE A 144 17.69 30.35 -9.62
C ILE A 144 19.20 30.27 -9.82
N GLN A 145 19.73 29.11 -10.19
CA GLN A 145 21.13 28.85 -10.52
C GLN A 145 21.40 29.04 -12.02
#